data_AF-A0A7C6E674-F1
#
_entry.id   AF-A0A7C6E674-F1
#
_cell.length_a   1.000
_cell.length_b   1.000
_cell.length_c   1.000
_cell.angle_alpha   90.00
_cell.angle_beta   90.00
_cell.angle_gamma   90.00
#
_symmetry.space_group_name_H-M   'P 1'
#
loop_
_entity.id
_entity.type
_entity.pdbx_description
1 polymer ?
#
loop_
_entity_poly.entity_id
_entity_poly.type
_entity_poly.pdbx_seq_one_letter_code
_entity_poly.pdbx_strand_id
1 'polypeptide(L)'
;DEKLNERLANLAGGAGVFIDAGCQTPYRIHFFEISIRGKDAQGNETPLYGELVAVREERGQFEIIPADVLHNLADHPHPPQEIEPSETQPASDYLKRTYQLACRARCQAERQRFAEICRQYLERSFKARIDRAQERAMLLAAEAVSRPEFKLAADEARKYVDELERARRERLEGLKRLEIARTGPVRHVGTAIVLSPDADAGAQLADLADELDPEVRRASEIAAEDHVVQALMAEGFPRERIERVGHLKLGFDIRAHRIADEATGEVDVKRIEVKGRRRGQPVRLTTNEWYRAQQLAETYWLYVVWDPLSASPELVRIQNPAVRLDHAKREIVAARFFEIPAEAIGVAGEGNGL
;
A
#
# COMPACT_ATOMS: atom_id res chain seq x y z
N ASP A 1 -8.69 -20.90 -0.38
CA ASP A 1 -9.51 -19.77 0.09
C ASP A 1 -10.83 -20.17 0.73
N GLU A 2 -11.78 -20.86 0.06
CA GLU A 2 -13.06 -21.25 0.70
C GLU A 2 -12.91 -22.06 2.00
N LYS A 3 -12.05 -23.09 2.02
CA LYS A 3 -11.78 -23.88 3.23
C LYS A 3 -11.12 -23.09 4.36
N LEU A 4 -10.36 -22.05 4.05
CA LEU A 4 -9.75 -21.19 5.08
C LEU A 4 -10.80 -20.24 5.66
N ASN A 5 -11.62 -19.64 4.79
CA ASN A 5 -12.71 -18.75 5.20
C ASN A 5 -13.75 -19.50 6.05
N GLU A 6 -14.11 -20.74 5.70
CA GLU A 6 -15.00 -21.57 6.52
C GLU A 6 -14.41 -21.84 7.91
N ARG A 7 -13.10 -22.15 7.98
CA ARG A 7 -12.42 -22.40 9.25
C ARG A 7 -12.33 -21.16 10.14
N LEU A 8 -12.24 -19.98 9.53
CA LEU A 8 -12.12 -18.70 10.23
C LEU A 8 -13.46 -17.98 10.41
N ALA A 9 -14.58 -18.52 9.91
CA ALA A 9 -15.88 -17.86 9.93
C ALA A 9 -16.33 -17.48 11.36
N ASN A 10 -16.04 -18.34 12.34
CA ASN A 10 -16.36 -18.10 13.74
C ASN A 10 -15.50 -17.01 14.41
N LEU A 11 -14.40 -16.59 13.76
CA LEU A 11 -13.49 -15.55 14.24
C LEU A 11 -13.79 -14.19 13.61
N ALA A 12 -14.69 -14.12 12.62
CA ALA A 12 -15.05 -12.88 11.96
C ALA A 12 -15.65 -11.89 12.95
N GLY A 13 -15.11 -10.68 13.00
CA GLY A 13 -15.48 -9.64 13.96
C GLY A 13 -14.95 -9.87 15.38
N GLY A 14 -14.17 -10.93 15.59
CA GLY A 14 -13.55 -11.25 16.88
C GLY A 14 -12.48 -10.24 17.29
N ALA A 15 -12.05 -10.35 18.54
CA ALA A 15 -10.99 -9.52 19.10
C ALA A 15 -9.79 -10.37 19.53
N GLY A 16 -8.59 -9.86 19.28
CA GLY A 16 -7.33 -10.39 19.83
C GLY A 16 -6.68 -9.36 20.74
N VAL A 17 -5.97 -9.83 21.77
CA VAL A 17 -5.26 -8.94 22.71
C VAL A 17 -3.77 -9.04 22.44
N PHE A 18 -3.15 -7.88 22.29
CA PHE A 18 -1.75 -7.72 21.93
C PHE A 18 -1.07 -6.75 22.89
N ILE A 19 0.25 -6.81 22.92
CA ILE A 19 1.12 -5.91 23.67
C ILE A 19 1.90 -5.06 22.68
N ASP A 20 1.91 -3.75 22.91
CA ASP A 20 2.80 -2.80 22.24
C ASP A 20 3.78 -2.23 23.25
N ALA A 21 5.05 -2.54 23.02
CA ALA A 21 6.18 -2.10 23.82
C ALA A 21 6.28 -0.58 24.01
N GLY A 22 5.89 0.18 22.99
CA GLY A 22 5.99 1.63 22.97
C GLY A 22 4.73 2.34 23.48
N CYS A 23 3.66 1.61 23.80
CA CYS A 23 2.41 2.23 24.17
C CYS A 23 2.35 2.53 25.68
N GLN A 24 2.03 3.77 26.01
CA GLN A 24 1.78 4.21 27.38
C GLN A 24 0.31 4.12 27.74
N THR A 25 -0.57 4.18 26.74
CA THR A 25 -2.00 4.01 26.92
C THR A 25 -2.57 2.94 26.00
N PRO A 26 -3.49 2.11 26.50
CA PRO A 26 -4.19 1.15 25.67
C PRO A 26 -4.92 1.82 24.51
N TYR A 27 -4.94 1.14 23.37
CA TYR A 27 -5.66 1.58 22.18
C TYR A 27 -6.25 0.37 21.44
N ARG A 28 -7.11 0.63 20.48
CA ARG A 28 -7.73 -0.41 19.65
C ARG A 28 -7.35 -0.19 18.20
N ILE A 29 -7.24 -1.28 17.45
CA ILE A 29 -7.11 -1.25 15.99
C ILE A 29 -8.26 -2.05 15.40
N HIS A 30 -9.13 -1.39 14.64
CA HIS A 30 -10.24 -2.01 13.95
C HIS A 30 -9.89 -2.27 12.50
N PHE A 31 -10.01 -3.52 12.06
CA PHE A 31 -9.75 -3.91 10.68
C PHE A 31 -11.06 -3.98 9.91
N PHE A 32 -11.10 -3.32 8.76
CA PHE A 32 -12.27 -3.28 7.89
C PHE A 32 -11.89 -3.64 6.45
N GLU A 33 -12.70 -4.47 5.81
CA GLU A 33 -12.71 -4.61 4.35
C GLU A 33 -13.56 -3.48 3.77
N ILE A 34 -12.97 -2.63 2.93
CA ILE A 34 -13.71 -1.65 2.14
C ILE A 34 -13.83 -2.14 0.70
N SER A 35 -14.91 -1.73 0.03
CA SER A 35 -15.04 -1.90 -1.42
C SER A 35 -15.58 -0.65 -2.10
N ILE A 36 -15.18 -0.45 -3.36
CA ILE A 36 -15.78 0.50 -4.30
C ILE A 36 -16.37 -0.32 -5.44
N ARG A 37 -17.60 -0.01 -5.82
CA ARG A 37 -18.34 -0.71 -6.87
C ARG A 37 -18.63 0.22 -8.04
N GLY A 38 -18.77 -0.35 -9.22
CA GLY A 38 -19.19 0.35 -10.43
C GLY A 38 -20.15 -0.50 -11.23
N LYS A 39 -20.37 -0.10 -12.48
CA LYS A 39 -21.15 -0.89 -13.44
C LYS A 39 -20.31 -1.28 -14.65
N ASP A 40 -20.56 -2.45 -15.22
CA ASP A 40 -20.05 -2.77 -16.55
C ASP A 40 -20.90 -2.11 -17.66
N ALA A 41 -20.57 -2.39 -18.93
CA ALA A 41 -21.28 -1.80 -20.07
C ALA A 41 -22.72 -2.31 -20.20
N GLN A 42 -23.00 -3.50 -19.65
CA GLN A 42 -24.31 -4.14 -19.62
C GLN A 42 -25.16 -3.58 -18.45
N GLY A 43 -24.52 -2.98 -17.45
CA GLY A 43 -25.15 -2.39 -16.27
C GLY A 43 -25.08 -3.27 -15.03
N ASN A 44 -24.37 -4.40 -15.07
CA ASN A 44 -24.16 -5.27 -13.91
C ASN A 44 -23.19 -4.62 -12.93
N GLU A 45 -23.37 -4.87 -11.64
CA GLU A 45 -22.42 -4.42 -10.64
C GLU A 45 -21.07 -5.13 -10.78
N THR A 46 -19.99 -4.38 -10.63
CA THR A 46 -18.63 -4.92 -10.66
C THR A 46 -17.77 -4.28 -9.57
N PRO A 47 -16.92 -5.05 -8.86
CA PRO A 47 -15.95 -4.48 -7.93
C PRO A 47 -14.89 -3.69 -8.70
N LEU A 48 -14.60 -2.48 -8.24
CA LEU A 48 -13.55 -1.62 -8.79
C LEU A 48 -12.30 -1.64 -7.93
N TYR A 49 -12.52 -1.74 -6.62
CA TYR A 49 -11.47 -1.66 -5.62
C TYR A 49 -11.91 -2.40 -4.37
N GLY A 50 -10.97 -3.06 -3.72
CA GLY A 50 -11.14 -3.71 -2.42
C GLY A 50 -9.84 -3.65 -1.65
N GLU A 51 -9.91 -3.37 -0.35
CA GLU A 51 -8.73 -3.22 0.50
C GLU A 51 -9.07 -3.53 1.96
N LEU A 52 -8.12 -4.14 2.68
CA LEU A 52 -8.14 -4.24 4.13
C LEU A 52 -7.53 -2.97 4.73
N VAL A 53 -8.30 -2.25 5.54
CA VAL A 53 -7.89 -0.98 6.14
C VAL A 53 -7.92 -1.12 7.66
N ALA A 54 -6.87 -0.64 8.32
CA ALA A 54 -6.80 -0.57 9.78
C ALA A 54 -7.09 0.85 10.28
N VAL A 55 -7.95 0.95 11.28
CA VAL A 55 -8.31 2.21 11.94
C VAL A 55 -7.88 2.11 13.40
N ARG A 56 -6.91 2.91 13.81
CA ARG A 56 -6.53 3.07 15.22
C ARG A 56 -7.56 3.93 15.92
N GLU A 57 -8.06 3.47 17.06
CA GLU A 57 -8.88 4.22 18.00
C GLU A 57 -8.10 4.41 19.30
N GLU A 58 -7.84 5.67 19.67
CA GLU A 58 -7.22 6.02 20.94
C GLU A 58 -7.94 7.23 21.54
N ARG A 59 -8.50 7.06 22.74
CA ARG A 59 -9.25 8.11 23.47
C ARG A 59 -10.32 8.80 22.62
N GLY A 60 -11.01 8.03 21.76
CA GLY A 60 -12.06 8.52 20.85
C GLY A 60 -11.55 9.24 19.60
N GLN A 61 -10.24 9.28 19.36
CA GLN A 61 -9.66 9.76 18.10
C GLN A 61 -9.40 8.60 17.16
N PHE A 62 -9.59 8.83 15.86
CA PHE A 62 -9.45 7.83 14.82
C PHE A 62 -8.37 8.20 13.81
N GLU A 63 -7.51 7.25 13.47
CA GLU A 63 -6.45 7.41 12.47
C GLU A 63 -6.40 6.19 11.56
N ILE A 64 -6.24 6.40 10.25
CA ILE A 64 -5.93 5.31 9.31
C ILE A 64 -4.47 4.91 9.48
N ILE A 65 -4.22 3.64 9.77
CA ILE A 65 -2.88 3.07 9.86
C ILE A 65 -2.75 1.89 8.88
N PRO A 66 -1.52 1.45 8.56
CA PRO A 66 -1.34 0.28 7.71
C PRO A 66 -1.92 -0.99 8.34
N ALA A 67 -2.47 -1.85 7.49
CA ALA A 67 -3.06 -3.11 7.94
C ALA A 67 -2.02 -4.15 8.39
N ASP A 68 -0.75 -4.01 8.01
CA ASP A 68 0.36 -4.88 8.43
C ASP A 68 0.91 -4.55 9.83
N VAL A 69 0.32 -3.57 10.53
CA VAL A 69 0.71 -3.17 11.89
C VAL A 69 0.72 -4.34 12.89
N LEU A 70 -0.10 -5.37 12.70
CA LEU A 70 -0.13 -6.56 13.56
C LEU A 70 1.22 -7.27 13.64
N HIS A 71 2.05 -7.19 12.59
CA HIS A 71 3.38 -7.80 12.62
C HIS A 71 4.27 -7.19 13.70
N ASN A 72 4.01 -5.96 14.13
CA ASN A 72 4.80 -5.26 15.14
C ASN A 72 4.25 -5.45 16.56
N LEU A 73 3.18 -6.24 16.74
CA LEU A 73 2.50 -6.40 18.02
C LEU A 73 2.69 -7.81 18.59
N ALA A 74 3.07 -7.90 19.87
CA ALA A 74 3.25 -9.17 20.56
C ALA A 74 1.90 -9.74 21.00
N ASP A 75 1.77 -11.07 20.98
CA ASP A 75 0.57 -11.71 21.53
C ASP A 75 0.57 -11.51 23.05
N HIS A 76 -0.58 -11.17 23.63
CA HIS A 76 -0.67 -11.07 25.09
C HIS A 76 -0.53 -12.48 25.71
N PRO A 77 0.39 -12.70 26.67
CA PRO A 77 0.69 -14.04 27.19
C PRO A 77 -0.48 -14.64 27.98
N HIS A 78 -1.24 -13.78 28.67
CA HIS A 78 -2.41 -14.16 29.46
C HIS A 78 -3.59 -13.24 29.11
N PRO A 79 -4.18 -13.35 27.91
CA PRO A 79 -5.26 -12.46 27.51
C PRO A 79 -6.45 -12.65 28.45
N PRO A 80 -7.19 -11.58 28.79
CA PRO A 80 -8.42 -11.69 29.56
C PRO A 80 -9.38 -12.68 28.89
N GLN A 81 -10.01 -13.55 29.69
CA GLN A 81 -10.91 -14.60 29.20
C GLN A 81 -12.19 -14.04 28.57
N GLU A 82 -12.61 -12.85 29.02
CA GLU A 82 -13.73 -12.11 28.46
C GLU A 82 -13.21 -10.77 27.93
N ILE A 83 -13.48 -10.52 26.65
CA ILE A 83 -13.18 -9.25 25.99
C ILE A 83 -14.52 -8.55 25.79
N GLU A 84 -14.67 -7.36 26.36
CA GLU A 84 -15.87 -6.56 26.13
C GLU A 84 -16.02 -6.27 24.63
N PRO A 85 -17.23 -6.45 24.05
CA PRO A 85 -17.49 -6.10 22.67
C PRO A 85 -17.14 -4.63 22.41
N SER A 86 -16.26 -4.38 21.44
CA SER A 86 -15.94 -3.02 21.05
C SER A 86 -17.00 -2.45 20.12
N GLU A 87 -17.45 -1.23 20.38
CA GLU A 87 -18.28 -0.48 19.43
C GLU A 87 -17.45 -0.09 18.19
N THR A 88 -17.63 -0.81 17.08
CA THR A 88 -16.86 -0.54 15.85
C THR A 88 -17.50 0.52 14.97
N GLN A 89 -18.72 0.95 15.30
CA GLN A 89 -19.51 1.86 14.48
C GLN A 89 -18.84 3.23 14.27
N PRO A 90 -18.30 3.90 15.32
CA PRO A 90 -17.61 5.18 15.15
C PRO A 90 -16.39 5.09 14.22
N ALA A 91 -15.56 4.05 14.37
CA ALA A 91 -14.42 3.80 13.49
C ALA A 91 -14.85 3.51 12.04
N SER A 92 -15.92 2.74 11.85
CA SER A 92 -16.52 2.50 10.53
C SER A 92 -17.02 3.82 9.89
N ASP A 93 -17.67 4.69 10.66
CA ASP A 93 -18.22 5.95 10.14
C ASP A 93 -17.12 6.97 9.83
N TYR A 94 -16.06 7.00 10.63
CA TYR A 94 -14.83 7.72 10.30
C TYR A 94 -14.28 7.23 8.96
N LEU A 95 -14.05 5.92 8.82
CA LEU A 95 -13.50 5.29 7.61
C LEU A 95 -14.34 5.58 6.35
N LYS A 96 -15.68 5.46 6.46
CA LYS A 96 -16.62 5.78 5.39
C LYS A 96 -16.51 7.24 4.94
N ARG A 97 -16.42 8.18 5.90
CA ARG A 97 -16.41 9.63 5.63
C ARG A 97 -15.05 10.17 5.20
N THR A 98 -13.96 9.45 5.47
CA THR A 98 -12.60 9.86 5.11
C THR A 98 -12.09 9.04 3.92
N TYR A 99 -11.49 7.90 4.20
CA TYR A 99 -10.69 7.13 3.25
C TYR A 99 -11.54 6.44 2.18
N GLN A 100 -12.73 5.92 2.51
CA GLN A 100 -13.59 5.29 1.50
C GLN A 100 -14.09 6.30 0.45
N LEU A 101 -14.42 7.53 0.85
CA LEU A 101 -14.78 8.60 -0.09
C LEU A 101 -13.60 9.00 -0.98
N ALA A 102 -12.38 9.06 -0.43
CA ALA A 102 -11.18 9.31 -1.21
C ALA A 102 -10.91 8.21 -2.25
N CYS A 103 -11.07 6.93 -1.86
CA CYS A 103 -10.96 5.79 -2.77
C CYS A 103 -12.03 5.84 -3.88
N ARG A 104 -13.29 6.17 -3.53
CA ARG A 104 -14.37 6.37 -4.50
C ARG A 104 -14.00 7.45 -5.50
N ALA A 105 -13.49 8.60 -5.05
CA ALA A 105 -13.12 9.71 -5.92
C ALA A 105 -12.02 9.33 -6.92
N ARG A 106 -11.01 8.56 -6.47
CA ARG A 106 -9.96 7.99 -7.34
C ARG A 106 -10.56 7.09 -8.42
N CYS A 107 -11.36 6.09 -8.01
CA CYS A 107 -12.03 5.18 -8.93
C CYS A 107 -12.94 5.91 -9.93
N GLN A 108 -13.64 6.94 -9.47
CA GLN A 108 -14.50 7.78 -10.31
C GLN A 108 -13.70 8.49 -11.40
N ALA A 109 -12.56 9.10 -11.05
CA ALA A 109 -11.68 9.78 -11.99
C ALA A 109 -11.07 8.83 -13.02
N GLU A 110 -10.61 7.65 -12.58
CA GLU A 110 -10.08 6.60 -13.46
C GLU A 110 -11.14 6.13 -14.47
N ARG A 111 -12.37 5.91 -14.01
CA ARG A 111 -13.47 5.46 -14.87
C ARG A 111 -13.93 6.52 -15.85
N GLN A 112 -13.98 7.79 -15.45
CA GLN A 112 -14.25 8.90 -16.36
C GLN A 112 -13.18 8.99 -17.45
N ARG A 113 -11.90 8.87 -17.07
CA ARG A 113 -10.80 8.86 -18.03
C ARG A 113 -10.91 7.68 -19.01
N PHE A 114 -11.19 6.48 -18.52
CA PHE A 114 -11.38 5.30 -19.35
C PHE A 114 -12.57 5.46 -20.31
N ALA A 115 -13.72 5.91 -19.81
CA ALA A 115 -14.90 6.15 -20.63
C ALA A 115 -14.66 7.19 -21.72
N GLU A 116 -13.90 8.25 -21.42
CA GLU A 116 -13.52 9.28 -22.39
C GLU A 116 -12.63 8.71 -23.52
N ILE A 117 -11.64 7.89 -23.18
CA ILE A 117 -10.80 7.21 -24.17
C ILE A 117 -11.67 6.32 -25.09
N CYS A 118 -12.58 5.54 -24.50
CA CYS A 118 -13.51 4.71 -25.27
C CYS A 118 -14.45 5.55 -26.15
N ARG A 119 -14.95 6.69 -25.65
CA ARG A 119 -15.80 7.63 -26.39
C ARG A 119 -15.09 8.13 -27.63
N GLN A 120 -13.88 8.67 -27.49
CA GLN A 120 -13.09 9.20 -28.60
C GLN A 120 -12.84 8.15 -29.67
N TYR A 121 -12.50 6.92 -29.27
CA TYR A 121 -12.31 5.80 -30.21
C TYR A 121 -13.60 5.44 -30.94
N LEU A 122 -14.72 5.27 -30.21
CA LEU A 122 -16.01 4.91 -30.80
C LEU A 122 -16.52 5.98 -31.75
N GLU A 123 -16.39 7.26 -31.39
CA GLU A 123 -16.80 8.36 -32.25
C GLU A 123 -16.04 8.37 -33.58
N ARG A 124 -14.71 8.23 -33.55
CA ARG A 124 -13.89 8.14 -34.77
C ARG A 124 -14.27 6.94 -35.63
N SER A 125 -14.42 5.77 -35.00
CA SER A 125 -14.76 4.52 -35.69
C SER A 125 -16.15 4.59 -36.32
N PHE A 126 -17.17 5.03 -35.58
CA PHE A 126 -18.53 5.15 -36.11
C PHE A 126 -18.62 6.23 -37.19
N LYS A 127 -17.94 7.37 -37.03
CA LYS A 127 -17.89 8.40 -38.06
C LYS A 127 -17.39 7.83 -39.38
N ALA A 128 -16.24 7.15 -39.39
CA ALA A 128 -15.69 6.56 -40.60
C ALA A 128 -16.63 5.52 -41.25
N ARG A 129 -17.36 4.73 -40.45
CA ARG A 129 -18.32 3.74 -40.96
C ARG A 129 -19.59 4.38 -41.52
N ILE A 130 -20.12 5.40 -40.83
CA ILE A 130 -21.32 6.13 -41.24
C ILE A 130 -21.04 6.91 -42.53
N ASP A 131 -19.92 7.64 -42.60
CA ASP A 131 -19.53 8.42 -43.79
C ASP A 131 -19.48 7.51 -45.05
N ARG A 132 -18.85 6.33 -44.95
CA ARG A 132 -18.81 5.33 -46.06
C ARG A 132 -20.19 4.76 -46.41
N ALA A 133 -21.03 4.49 -45.41
CA ALA A 133 -22.36 3.97 -45.63
C ALA A 133 -23.28 5.02 -46.29
N GLN A 134 -23.15 6.29 -45.88
CA GLN A 134 -23.86 7.42 -46.46
C GLN A 134 -23.45 7.67 -47.91
N GLU A 135 -22.15 7.65 -48.23
CA GLU A 135 -21.67 7.77 -49.61
C GLU A 135 -22.27 6.68 -50.52
N ARG A 136 -22.25 5.43 -50.07
CA ARG A 136 -22.88 4.31 -50.80
C ARG A 136 -24.38 4.50 -50.98
N ALA A 137 -25.08 4.94 -49.93
CA ALA A 137 -26.52 5.19 -49.99
C ALA A 137 -26.86 6.32 -50.98
N MET A 138 -26.05 7.38 -51.03
CA MET A 138 -26.21 8.48 -51.98
C MET A 138 -26.01 8.03 -53.44
N LEU A 139 -24.97 7.23 -53.71
CA LEU A 139 -24.72 6.68 -55.04
C LEU A 139 -25.87 5.80 -55.54
N LEU A 140 -26.35 4.88 -54.70
CA LEU A 140 -27.48 4.00 -55.04
C LEU A 140 -28.80 4.77 -55.20
N ALA A 141 -29.02 5.80 -54.39
CA ALA A 141 -30.18 6.68 -54.53
C ALA A 141 -30.16 7.45 -55.85
N ALA A 142 -28.98 7.93 -56.30
CA ALA A 142 -28.83 8.59 -57.59
C ALA A 142 -29.14 7.65 -58.77
N GLU A 143 -28.63 6.41 -58.74
CA GLU A 143 -28.92 5.39 -59.76
C GLU A 143 -30.42 5.06 -59.81
N ALA A 144 -31.08 4.95 -58.64
CA ALA A 144 -32.50 4.63 -58.54
C ALA A 144 -33.43 5.67 -59.18
N VAL A 145 -32.97 6.91 -59.39
CA VAL A 145 -33.74 7.95 -60.10
C VAL A 145 -33.95 7.59 -61.57
N SER A 146 -32.91 7.05 -62.21
CA SER A 146 -32.94 6.69 -63.63
C SER A 146 -33.24 5.21 -63.87
N ARG A 147 -32.99 4.35 -62.87
CA ARG A 147 -33.05 2.89 -62.97
C ARG A 147 -33.86 2.29 -61.81
N PRO A 148 -35.16 2.00 -62.01
CA PRO A 148 -36.05 1.53 -60.95
C PRO A 148 -35.60 0.25 -60.23
N GLU A 149 -34.79 -0.59 -60.89
CA GLU A 149 -34.23 -1.82 -60.34
C GLU A 149 -33.30 -1.58 -59.13
N PHE A 150 -32.71 -0.39 -58.99
CA PHE A 150 -31.85 -0.02 -57.86
C PHE A 150 -32.62 0.47 -56.63
N LYS A 151 -33.94 0.64 -56.71
CA LYS A 151 -34.76 1.19 -55.62
C LYS A 151 -34.65 0.39 -54.31
N LEU A 152 -34.72 -0.94 -54.40
CA LEU A 152 -34.58 -1.81 -53.22
C LEU A 152 -33.20 -1.67 -52.57
N ALA A 153 -32.13 -1.66 -53.37
CA ALA A 153 -30.77 -1.51 -52.89
C ALA A 153 -30.52 -0.14 -52.24
N ALA A 154 -31.13 0.93 -52.78
CA ALA A 154 -31.07 2.27 -52.20
C ALA A 154 -31.80 2.32 -50.84
N ASP A 155 -32.98 1.70 -50.74
CA ASP A 155 -33.75 1.61 -49.49
C ASP A 155 -32.99 0.80 -48.41
N GLU A 156 -32.36 -0.31 -48.79
CA GLU A 156 -31.52 -1.12 -47.88
C GLU A 156 -30.28 -0.36 -47.42
N ALA A 157 -29.59 0.34 -48.31
CA ALA A 157 -28.42 1.15 -47.96
C ALA A 157 -28.79 2.28 -47.00
N ARG A 158 -29.95 2.91 -47.19
CA ARG A 158 -30.47 3.92 -46.26
C ARG A 158 -30.77 3.34 -44.88
N LYS A 159 -31.47 2.19 -44.81
CA LYS A 159 -31.73 1.49 -43.54
C LYS A 159 -30.43 1.16 -42.80
N TYR A 160 -29.40 0.73 -43.52
CA TYR A 160 -28.10 0.42 -42.92
C TYR A 160 -27.44 1.66 -42.28
N VAL A 161 -27.57 2.84 -42.87
CA VAL A 161 -27.11 4.10 -42.26
C VAL A 161 -27.87 4.35 -40.94
N ASP A 162 -29.20 4.25 -40.96
CA ASP A 162 -30.05 4.45 -39.77
C ASP A 162 -29.69 3.47 -38.64
N GLU A 163 -29.40 2.21 -38.98
CA GLU A 163 -28.95 1.17 -38.04
C GLU A 163 -27.57 1.51 -37.44
N LEU A 164 -26.62 1.97 -38.24
CA LEU A 164 -25.30 2.40 -37.75
C LEU A 164 -25.41 3.60 -36.81
N GLU A 165 -26.25 4.57 -37.13
CA GLU A 165 -26.50 5.72 -36.25
C GLU A 165 -27.15 5.31 -34.93
N ARG A 166 -28.11 4.39 -34.98
CA ARG A 166 -28.74 3.82 -33.78
C ARG A 166 -27.71 3.08 -32.93
N ALA A 167 -26.91 2.21 -33.53
CA ALA A 167 -25.86 1.47 -32.82
C ALA A 167 -24.82 2.43 -32.21
N ARG A 168 -24.47 3.52 -32.88
CA ARG A 168 -23.60 4.58 -32.33
C ARG A 168 -24.21 5.18 -31.06
N ARG A 169 -25.48 5.59 -31.10
CA ARG A 169 -26.17 6.17 -29.95
C ARG A 169 -26.20 5.21 -28.76
N GLU A 170 -26.61 3.96 -28.99
CA GLU A 170 -26.70 2.93 -27.95
C GLU A 170 -25.33 2.65 -27.31
N ARG A 171 -24.27 2.55 -28.11
CA ARG A 171 -22.90 2.32 -27.61
C ARG A 171 -22.37 3.50 -26.80
N LEU A 172 -22.59 4.73 -27.24
CA LEU A 172 -22.16 5.93 -26.52
C LEU A 172 -22.95 6.14 -25.22
N GLU A 173 -24.24 5.81 -25.21
CA GLU A 173 -25.05 5.85 -24.00
C GLU A 173 -24.59 4.80 -22.97
N GLY A 174 -24.20 3.61 -23.43
CA GLY A 174 -23.61 2.57 -22.58
C GLY A 174 -22.37 3.03 -21.81
N LEU A 175 -21.56 3.96 -22.37
CA LEU A 175 -20.39 4.51 -21.69
C LEU A 175 -20.74 5.31 -20.43
N LYS A 176 -21.91 5.96 -20.38
CA LYS A 176 -22.34 6.72 -19.18
C LYS A 176 -22.44 5.81 -17.95
N ARG A 177 -22.84 4.55 -18.15
CA ARG A 177 -22.90 3.55 -17.07
C ARG A 177 -21.50 3.19 -16.58
N LEU A 178 -20.54 3.15 -17.50
CA LEU A 178 -19.15 2.88 -17.19
C LEU A 178 -18.51 4.00 -16.38
N GLU A 179 -19.04 5.22 -16.35
CA GLU A 179 -18.43 6.29 -15.56
C GLU A 179 -18.70 6.17 -14.06
N ILE A 180 -19.64 5.32 -13.64
CA ILE A 180 -20.15 5.34 -12.26
C ILE A 180 -19.24 4.54 -11.31
N ALA A 181 -18.76 5.20 -10.25
CA ALA A 181 -18.20 4.59 -9.05
C ALA A 181 -19.04 4.96 -7.81
N ARG A 182 -19.30 3.98 -6.95
CA ARG A 182 -20.07 4.11 -5.71
C ARG A 182 -19.36 3.41 -4.57
N THR A 183 -19.57 3.88 -3.36
CA THR A 183 -19.12 3.17 -2.16
C THR A 183 -19.84 1.83 -2.08
N GLY A 184 -19.07 0.77 -1.87
CA GLY A 184 -19.58 -0.56 -1.54
C GLY A 184 -19.67 -0.77 -0.02
N PRO A 185 -19.95 -2.01 0.44
CA PRO A 185 -19.95 -2.33 1.85
C PRO A 185 -18.59 -2.07 2.51
N VAL A 186 -18.67 -1.70 3.79
CA VAL A 186 -17.56 -1.69 4.75
C VAL A 186 -17.86 -2.79 5.75
N ARG A 187 -17.02 -3.81 5.83
CA ARG A 187 -17.21 -4.96 6.73
C ARG A 187 -16.13 -4.98 7.78
N HIS A 188 -16.52 -5.10 9.04
CA HIS A 188 -15.56 -5.31 10.12
C HIS A 188 -15.03 -6.74 10.04
N VAL A 189 -13.70 -6.88 10.10
CA VAL A 189 -12.98 -8.15 10.01
C VAL A 189 -12.57 -8.62 11.40
N GLY A 190 -12.10 -7.71 12.26
CA GLY A 190 -11.68 -8.02 13.62
C GLY A 190 -11.07 -6.80 14.31
N THR A 191 -10.82 -6.91 15.61
CA THR A 191 -10.25 -5.84 16.42
C THR A 191 -9.00 -6.35 17.16
N ALA A 192 -7.90 -5.61 17.09
CA ALA A 192 -6.78 -5.79 18.01
C ALA A 192 -6.94 -4.84 19.19
N ILE A 193 -6.97 -5.36 20.41
CA ILE A 193 -6.88 -4.59 21.64
C ILE A 193 -5.42 -4.58 22.03
N VAL A 194 -4.83 -3.39 22.06
CA VAL A 194 -3.41 -3.23 22.32
C VAL A 194 -3.24 -2.65 23.70
N LEU A 195 -2.58 -3.41 24.56
CA LEU A 195 -2.31 -3.05 25.95
C LEU A 195 -0.85 -2.63 26.11
N SER A 196 -0.61 -1.80 27.12
CA SER A 196 0.75 -1.56 27.60
C SER A 196 1.30 -2.85 28.21
N PRO A 197 2.62 -3.06 28.19
CA PRO A 197 3.24 -4.18 28.88
C PRO A 197 2.87 -4.17 30.38
N ASP A 198 2.51 -5.33 30.93
CA ASP A 198 2.34 -5.51 32.39
C ASP A 198 3.66 -5.24 33.13
N ALA A 199 3.64 -4.95 34.44
CA ALA A 199 4.84 -4.54 35.20
C ALA A 199 6.07 -5.45 35.02
N ASP A 200 5.89 -6.78 34.90
CA ASP A 200 6.99 -7.73 34.65
C ASP A 200 7.50 -7.69 33.20
N ALA A 201 6.61 -7.57 32.22
CA ALA A 201 6.97 -7.37 30.81
C ALA A 201 7.58 -5.97 30.59
N GLY A 202 7.06 -4.98 31.31
CA GLY A 202 7.53 -3.61 31.38
C GLY A 202 8.88 -3.50 32.05
N ALA A 203 9.21 -4.31 33.06
CA ALA A 203 10.54 -4.38 33.65
C ALA A 203 11.56 -4.97 32.67
N GLN A 204 11.22 -6.06 31.96
CA GLN A 204 12.06 -6.62 30.90
C GLN A 204 12.23 -5.63 29.74
N LEU A 205 11.17 -4.90 29.38
CA LEU A 205 11.23 -3.85 28.36
C LEU A 205 11.95 -2.58 28.84
N ALA A 206 11.91 -2.25 30.12
CA ALA A 206 12.60 -1.11 30.72
C ALA A 206 14.11 -1.37 30.82
N ASP A 207 14.52 -2.59 31.19
CA ASP A 207 15.92 -3.03 31.11
C ASP A 207 16.45 -3.02 29.67
N LEU A 208 15.55 -3.17 28.69
CA LEU A 208 15.85 -3.03 27.26
C LEU A 208 15.80 -1.55 26.81
N ALA A 209 14.93 -0.74 27.41
CA ALA A 209 14.74 0.68 27.13
C ALA A 209 15.65 1.53 28.03
N ASP A 210 16.95 1.24 27.97
CA ASP A 210 18.02 2.19 28.31
C ASP A 210 17.97 3.34 27.28
N GLU A 211 16.83 4.03 27.24
CA GLU A 211 16.47 5.04 26.27
C GLU A 211 16.86 6.40 26.84
N LEU A 212 17.71 7.05 26.06
CA LEU A 212 17.72 8.49 25.88
C LEU A 212 16.29 9.07 25.91
N ASP A 213 16.16 10.27 26.48
CA ASP A 213 14.96 11.10 26.41
C ASP A 213 14.28 11.00 25.02
N PRO A 214 12.95 10.82 24.92
CA PRO A 214 12.21 10.73 23.65
C PRO A 214 12.58 11.82 22.63
N GLU A 215 12.93 13.03 23.09
CA GLU A 215 13.39 14.12 22.22
C GLU A 215 14.77 13.82 21.61
N VAL A 216 15.69 13.28 22.42
CA VAL A 216 17.04 12.90 21.99
C VAL A 216 16.99 11.70 21.05
N ARG A 217 16.09 10.75 21.29
CA ARG A 217 15.85 9.62 20.39
C ARG A 217 15.38 10.10 19.01
N ARG A 218 14.37 10.98 18.97
CA ARG A 218 13.87 11.55 17.71
C ARG A 218 14.95 12.35 16.97
N ALA A 219 15.73 13.16 17.70
CA ALA A 219 16.85 13.90 17.12
C ALA A 219 17.91 12.95 16.53
N SER A 220 18.22 11.86 17.25
CA SER A 220 19.16 10.82 16.81
C SER A 220 18.66 10.10 15.55
N GLU A 221 17.38 9.77 15.46
CA GLU A 221 16.77 9.13 14.27
C GLU A 221 16.83 10.05 13.05
N ILE A 222 16.45 11.32 13.19
CA ILE A 222 16.52 12.32 12.10
C ILE A 222 17.96 12.53 11.63
N ALA A 223 18.90 12.70 12.57
CA ALA A 223 20.31 12.89 12.24
C ALA A 223 20.91 11.65 11.55
N ALA A 224 20.49 10.45 11.93
CA ALA A 224 20.89 9.22 11.26
C ALA A 224 20.36 9.18 9.81
N GLU A 225 19.08 9.46 9.57
CA GLU A 225 18.52 9.51 8.22
C GLU A 225 19.21 10.57 7.35
N ASP A 226 19.48 11.76 7.89
CA ASP A 226 20.22 12.83 7.20
C ASP A 226 21.59 12.32 6.77
N HIS A 227 22.33 11.67 7.67
CA HIS A 227 23.64 11.10 7.39
C HIS A 227 23.57 10.01 6.32
N VAL A 228 22.57 9.13 6.35
CA VAL A 228 22.35 8.10 5.32
C VAL A 228 22.07 8.72 3.96
N VAL A 229 21.24 9.77 3.87
CA VAL A 229 20.99 10.48 2.61
C VAL A 229 22.28 11.05 2.04
N GLN A 230 23.12 11.70 2.87
CA GLN A 230 24.42 12.21 2.42
C GLN A 230 25.36 11.10 1.95
N ALA A 231 25.39 9.97 2.68
CA ALA A 231 26.19 8.82 2.31
C ALA A 231 25.76 8.20 0.97
N LEU A 232 24.46 8.12 0.69
CA LEU A 232 23.94 7.62 -0.59
C LEU A 232 24.26 8.56 -1.75
N MET A 233 24.18 9.88 -1.52
CA MET A 233 24.60 10.87 -2.52
C MET A 233 26.09 10.74 -2.83
N ALA A 234 26.94 10.57 -1.81
CA ALA A 234 28.37 10.31 -1.99
C ALA A 234 28.66 8.97 -2.70
N GLU A 235 27.78 7.99 -2.56
CA GLU A 235 27.80 6.71 -3.29
C GLU A 235 27.29 6.85 -4.75
N GLY A 236 26.88 8.04 -5.18
CA GLY A 236 26.43 8.32 -6.55
C GLY A 236 24.94 8.10 -6.81
N PHE A 237 24.10 7.91 -5.78
CA PHE A 237 22.65 7.93 -5.97
C PHE A 237 22.17 9.38 -6.21
N PRO A 238 21.38 9.64 -7.27
CA PRO A 238 20.84 10.98 -7.51
C PRO A 238 19.88 11.41 -6.39
N ARG A 239 20.00 12.66 -5.93
CA ARG A 239 19.20 13.17 -4.80
C ARG A 239 17.70 13.05 -5.03
N GLU A 240 17.24 13.26 -6.25
CA GLU A 240 15.84 13.15 -6.67
C GLU A 240 15.31 11.71 -6.67
N ARG A 241 16.21 10.72 -6.58
CA ARG A 241 15.87 9.30 -6.52
C ARG A 241 16.10 8.68 -5.14
N ILE A 242 16.37 9.51 -4.13
CA ILE A 242 16.44 9.15 -2.71
C ILE A 242 15.18 9.68 -2.02
N GLU A 243 14.32 8.77 -1.59
CA GLU A 243 13.01 9.04 -1.00
C GLU A 243 12.96 8.54 0.44
N ARG A 244 12.47 9.37 1.36
CA ARG A 244 12.10 8.93 2.71
C ARG A 244 10.69 8.39 2.68
N VAL A 245 10.56 7.09 2.91
CA VAL A 245 9.32 6.32 2.83
C VAL A 245 8.93 5.68 4.16
N GLY A 246 9.65 5.93 5.25
CA GLY A 246 9.33 5.40 6.59
C GLY A 246 7.90 5.73 7.04
N HIS A 247 7.38 6.92 6.68
CA HIS A 247 5.98 7.30 6.93
C HIS A 247 4.95 6.43 6.21
N LEU A 248 5.34 5.74 5.13
CA LEU A 248 4.52 4.76 4.42
C LEU A 248 4.53 3.38 5.11
N LYS A 249 5.36 3.20 6.16
CA LYS A 249 5.43 2.01 7.01
C LYS A 249 5.65 0.71 6.22
N LEU A 250 6.50 0.78 5.19
CA LEU A 250 6.81 -0.34 4.30
C LEU A 250 7.82 -1.35 4.90
N GLY A 251 8.25 -1.11 6.15
CA GLY A 251 9.30 -1.86 6.86
C GLY A 251 10.73 -1.48 6.45
N PHE A 252 10.91 -0.27 5.94
CA PHE A 252 12.18 0.41 5.71
C PHE A 252 11.96 1.93 5.59
N ASP A 253 12.97 2.73 5.89
CA ASP A 253 12.86 4.20 5.99
C ASP A 253 13.18 4.93 4.69
N ILE A 254 14.17 4.44 3.93
CA ILE A 254 14.68 5.13 2.74
C ILE A 254 14.65 4.20 1.53
N ARG A 255 14.19 4.71 0.40
CA ARG A 255 14.32 4.07 -0.91
C ARG A 255 15.24 4.90 -1.79
N ALA A 256 16.31 4.30 -2.27
CA ALA A 256 17.22 4.91 -3.22
C ALA A 256 17.31 4.06 -4.48
N HIS A 257 17.35 4.69 -5.66
CA HIS A 257 17.58 3.97 -6.90
C HIS A 257 18.42 4.77 -7.91
N ARG A 258 19.21 4.07 -8.72
CA ARG A 258 20.00 4.65 -9.82
C ARG A 258 20.00 3.70 -11.02
N ILE A 259 20.24 4.22 -12.22
CA ILE A 259 20.48 3.37 -13.37
C ILE A 259 21.90 2.84 -13.24
N ALA A 260 22.05 1.53 -13.11
CA ALA A 260 23.33 0.84 -13.01
C ALA A 260 24.01 0.73 -14.38
N ASP A 261 23.22 0.54 -15.43
CA ASP A 261 23.68 0.46 -16.81
C ASP A 261 22.67 1.15 -17.74
N GLU A 262 23.13 2.22 -18.41
CA GLU A 262 22.31 3.01 -19.34
C GLU A 262 21.96 2.26 -20.62
N ALA A 263 22.77 1.26 -21.02
CA ALA A 263 22.56 0.49 -22.24
C ALA A 263 21.44 -0.56 -22.06
N THR A 264 21.35 -1.17 -20.88
CA THR A 264 20.34 -2.19 -20.56
C THR A 264 19.14 -1.62 -19.81
N GLY A 265 19.29 -0.44 -19.19
CA GLY A 265 18.28 0.14 -18.29
C GLY A 265 18.20 -0.56 -16.93
N GLU A 266 19.23 -1.32 -16.55
CA GLU A 266 19.31 -1.97 -15.24
C GLU A 266 19.24 -0.92 -14.13
N VAL A 267 18.45 -1.19 -13.09
CA VAL A 267 18.24 -0.27 -11.97
C VAL A 267 18.75 -0.92 -10.70
N ASP A 268 19.73 -0.28 -10.08
CA ASP A 268 20.17 -0.61 -8.73
C ASP A 268 19.22 0.07 -7.73
N VAL A 269 18.69 -0.70 -6.78
CA VAL A 269 17.71 -0.25 -5.79
C VAL A 269 18.15 -0.68 -4.39
N LYS A 270 18.24 0.29 -3.49
CA LYS A 270 18.44 0.08 -2.06
C LYS A 270 17.17 0.45 -1.27
N ARG A 271 16.67 -0.47 -0.46
CA ARG A 271 15.59 -0.28 0.51
C ARG A 271 16.21 -0.38 1.89
N ILE A 272 16.32 0.76 2.56
CA ILE A 272 17.23 0.94 3.69
C ILE A 272 16.43 1.22 4.96
N GLU A 273 16.59 0.36 5.95
CA GLU A 273 16.20 0.61 7.34
C GLU A 273 17.34 1.34 8.05
N VAL A 274 17.04 2.46 8.73
CA VAL A 274 18.04 3.32 9.36
C VAL A 274 17.93 3.26 10.87
N LYS A 275 19.04 2.96 11.56
CA LYS A 275 19.09 2.92 13.03
C LYS A 275 20.18 3.84 13.56
N GLY A 276 19.78 4.89 14.28
CA GLY A 276 20.70 5.77 15.02
C GLY A 276 20.87 5.30 16.47
N ARG A 277 22.08 4.96 16.90
CA ARG A 277 22.36 4.46 18.27
C ARG A 277 23.68 4.99 18.81
N ARG A 278 23.83 5.00 20.14
CA ARG A 278 25.17 5.22 20.73
C ARG A 278 26.04 4.00 20.47
N ARG A 279 27.33 4.22 20.21
CA ARG A 279 28.25 3.11 19.94
C ARG A 279 28.25 2.09 21.08
N GLY A 280 28.14 0.81 20.72
CA GLY A 280 28.10 -0.31 21.67
C GLY A 280 26.70 -0.70 22.16
N GLN A 281 25.66 0.09 21.84
CA GLN A 281 24.29 -0.32 22.15
C GLN A 281 23.75 -1.32 21.12
N PRO A 282 22.94 -2.30 21.53
CA PRO A 282 22.32 -3.23 20.58
C PRO A 282 21.36 -2.51 19.64
N VAL A 283 21.22 -3.04 18.42
CA VAL A 283 20.24 -2.57 17.43
C VAL A 283 19.03 -3.49 17.45
N ARG A 284 17.84 -2.90 17.39
CA ARG A 284 16.57 -3.65 17.35
C ARG A 284 15.85 -3.39 16.04
N LEU A 285 15.41 -4.44 15.39
CA LEU A 285 14.52 -4.40 14.23
C LEU A 285 13.12 -4.85 14.64
N THR A 286 12.10 -4.16 14.15
CA THR A 286 10.72 -4.69 14.28
C THR A 286 10.60 -6.01 13.52
N THR A 287 9.60 -6.81 13.87
CA THR A 287 9.31 -8.03 13.14
C THR A 287 8.93 -7.75 11.67
N ASN A 288 8.23 -6.64 11.37
CA ASN A 288 7.98 -6.24 9.98
C ASN A 288 9.29 -5.93 9.24
N GLU A 289 10.20 -5.16 9.83
CA GLU A 289 11.52 -4.87 9.24
C GLU A 289 12.30 -6.15 8.97
N TRP A 290 12.34 -7.09 9.93
CA TRP A 290 13.05 -8.36 9.77
C TRP A 290 12.47 -9.22 8.64
N TYR A 291 11.13 -9.37 8.59
CA TYR A 291 10.50 -10.13 7.51
C TYR A 291 10.64 -9.43 6.15
N ARG A 292 10.63 -8.09 6.11
CA ARG A 292 10.92 -7.34 4.88
C ARG A 292 12.36 -7.55 4.43
N ALA A 293 13.31 -7.60 5.35
CA ALA A 293 14.69 -7.96 5.04
C ALA A 293 14.78 -9.36 4.40
N GLN A 294 14.06 -10.35 4.93
CA GLN A 294 13.99 -11.69 4.34
C GLN A 294 13.36 -11.70 2.94
N GLN A 295 12.27 -10.96 2.73
CA GLN A 295 11.56 -10.91 1.46
C GLN A 295 12.33 -10.17 0.36
N LEU A 296 12.96 -9.04 0.71
CA LEU A 296 13.63 -8.14 -0.23
C LEU A 296 15.11 -8.48 -0.44
N ALA A 297 15.67 -9.32 0.44
CA ALA A 297 16.99 -9.93 0.36
C ALA A 297 18.08 -8.93 -0.04
N GLU A 298 18.70 -9.13 -1.21
CA GLU A 298 19.84 -8.32 -1.70
C GLU A 298 19.53 -6.84 -1.89
N THR A 299 18.26 -6.48 -2.05
CA THR A 299 17.85 -5.07 -2.18
C THR A 299 17.55 -4.41 -0.84
N TYR A 300 17.55 -5.16 0.26
CA TYR A 300 17.33 -4.66 1.61
C TYR A 300 18.64 -4.40 2.33
N TRP A 301 18.74 -3.25 2.98
CA TRP A 301 19.92 -2.82 3.68
C TRP A 301 19.56 -2.33 5.08
N LEU A 302 20.39 -2.65 6.07
CA LEU A 302 20.37 -2.03 7.39
C LEU A 302 21.55 -1.06 7.47
N TYR A 303 21.26 0.23 7.65
CA TYR A 303 22.27 1.27 7.86
C TYR A 303 22.23 1.66 9.34
N VAL A 304 23.32 1.37 10.07
CA VAL A 304 23.46 1.72 11.48
C VAL A 304 24.39 2.93 11.58
N VAL A 305 23.89 4.03 12.14
CA VAL A 305 24.68 5.24 12.41
C VAL A 305 25.01 5.28 13.89
N TRP A 306 26.27 5.06 14.22
CA TRP A 306 26.79 5.19 15.58
C TRP A 306 27.06 6.65 15.93
N ASP A 307 26.59 7.06 17.10
CA ASP A 307 26.70 8.41 17.65
C ASP A 307 26.27 9.51 16.65
N PRO A 308 25.03 9.47 16.14
CA PRO A 308 24.57 10.34 15.05
C PRO A 308 24.54 11.83 15.42
N LEU A 309 24.47 12.15 16.71
CA LEU A 309 24.50 13.52 17.23
C LEU A 309 25.93 14.02 17.52
N SER A 310 26.95 13.18 17.31
CA SER A 310 28.35 13.57 17.51
C SER A 310 28.91 14.33 16.30
N ALA A 311 30.09 14.94 16.48
CA ALA A 311 30.81 15.58 15.38
C ALA A 311 31.36 14.59 14.33
N SER A 312 31.41 13.30 14.64
CA SER A 312 31.99 12.25 13.79
C SER A 312 31.15 10.98 13.84
N PRO A 313 29.93 11.00 13.30
CA PRO A 313 29.08 9.82 13.23
C PRO A 313 29.71 8.77 12.32
N GLU A 314 29.54 7.51 12.69
CA GLU A 314 30.05 6.38 11.92
C GLU A 314 28.90 5.58 11.31
N LEU A 315 29.01 5.25 10.03
CA LEU A 315 27.98 4.52 9.30
C LEU A 315 28.43 3.09 8.96
N VAL A 316 27.73 2.11 9.51
CA VAL A 316 27.83 0.69 9.15
C VAL A 316 26.72 0.33 8.17
N ARG A 317 27.06 -0.36 7.07
CA ARG A 317 26.12 -0.77 6.01
C ARG A 317 26.08 -2.29 5.93
N ILE A 318 24.91 -2.87 6.11
CA ILE A 318 24.72 -4.33 6.06
C ILE A 318 23.71 -4.66 4.98
N GLN A 319 24.16 -5.33 3.92
CA GLN A 319 23.28 -5.85 2.87
C GLN A 319 22.68 -7.17 3.33
N ASN A 320 21.38 -7.37 3.06
CA ASN A 320 20.66 -8.59 3.42
C ASN A 320 20.90 -8.99 4.89
N PRO A 321 20.56 -8.10 5.86
CA PRO A 321 20.84 -8.34 7.28
C PRO A 321 20.17 -9.63 7.79
N ALA A 322 19.06 -10.05 7.17
CA ALA A 322 18.37 -11.28 7.53
C ALA A 322 19.23 -12.53 7.38
N VAL A 323 20.07 -12.61 6.34
CA VAL A 323 21.01 -13.73 6.16
C VAL A 323 22.28 -13.51 6.97
N ARG A 324 22.81 -12.28 6.99
CA ARG A 324 24.10 -11.99 7.64
C ARG A 324 24.04 -12.06 9.16
N LEU A 325 22.89 -11.73 9.75
CA LEU A 325 22.72 -11.60 11.20
C LEU A 325 21.77 -12.66 11.78
N ASP A 326 21.32 -13.65 11.00
CA ASP A 326 20.42 -14.70 11.48
C ASP A 326 20.98 -15.45 12.69
N HIS A 327 22.30 -15.67 12.68
CA HIS A 327 23.03 -16.37 13.73
C HIS A 327 23.16 -15.59 15.04
N ALA A 328 23.03 -14.27 15.00
CA ALA A 328 23.25 -13.37 16.14
C ALA A 328 21.95 -12.78 16.69
N LYS A 329 20.83 -12.91 15.95
CA LYS A 329 19.56 -12.32 16.36
C LYS A 329 19.03 -13.03 17.61
N ARG A 330 18.50 -12.23 18.53
CA ARG A 330 17.67 -12.71 19.64
C ARG A 330 16.26 -12.15 19.45
N GLU A 331 15.28 -13.04 19.33
CA GLU A 331 13.88 -12.63 19.30
C GLU A 331 13.43 -12.21 20.70
N ILE A 332 12.89 -11.00 20.82
CA ILE A 332 12.33 -10.44 22.04
C ILE A 332 10.81 -10.50 21.90
N VAL A 333 10.24 -11.61 22.37
CA VAL A 333 8.82 -11.96 22.20
C VAL A 333 7.89 -10.95 22.87
N ALA A 334 8.28 -10.38 24.01
CA ALA A 334 7.49 -9.38 24.73
C ALA A 334 7.21 -8.10 23.92
N ALA A 335 7.90 -7.90 22.79
CA ALA A 335 7.83 -6.69 22.00
C ALA A 335 7.93 -6.88 20.46
N ARG A 336 7.89 -8.13 19.95
CA ARG A 336 8.10 -8.45 18.51
C ARG A 336 9.30 -7.72 17.88
N PHE A 337 10.41 -7.64 18.61
CA PHE A 337 11.67 -7.13 18.05
C PHE A 337 12.69 -8.25 17.89
N PHE A 338 13.60 -8.06 16.95
CA PHE A 338 14.85 -8.79 16.86
C PHE A 338 15.97 -7.89 17.38
N GLU A 339 16.65 -8.32 18.44
CA GLU A 339 17.82 -7.62 18.95
C GLU A 339 19.10 -8.23 18.40
N ILE A 340 19.98 -7.35 17.94
CA ILE A 340 21.27 -7.66 17.34
C ILE A 340 22.35 -7.00 18.22
N PRO A 341 23.30 -7.78 18.77
CA PRO A 341 24.43 -7.25 19.52
C PRO A 341 25.32 -6.32 18.69
N ALA A 342 25.90 -5.29 19.31
CA ALA A 342 26.72 -4.31 18.63
C ALA A 342 27.99 -4.93 18.00
N GLU A 343 28.56 -5.97 18.62
CA GLU A 343 29.73 -6.67 18.08
C GLU A 343 29.41 -7.35 16.75
N ALA A 344 28.22 -7.95 16.63
CA ALA A 344 27.78 -8.63 15.41
C ALA A 344 27.60 -7.64 14.24
N ILE A 345 27.23 -6.40 14.53
CA ILE A 345 27.09 -5.32 13.53
C ILE A 345 28.46 -4.97 12.94
N GLY A 346 29.49 -4.84 13.78
CA GLY A 346 30.86 -4.58 13.33
C GLY A 346 31.37 -5.66 12.37
N VAL A 347 31.26 -6.93 12.78
CA VAL A 347 31.67 -8.08 11.97
C VAL A 347 30.91 -8.15 10.64
N ALA A 348 29.59 -7.93 10.66
CA ALA A 348 28.78 -7.97 9.44
C ALA A 348 29.08 -6.79 8.49
N GLY A 349 29.45 -5.63 9.02
CA GLY A 349 29.80 -4.43 8.26
C GLY A 349 31.14 -4.53 7.53
N GLU A 350 32.13 -5.20 8.11
CA GLU A 350 33.46 -5.39 7.49
C GLU A 350 33.41 -6.32 6.27
N GLY A 351 32.49 -7.28 6.26
CA GLY A 351 32.34 -8.23 5.15
C GLY A 351 31.60 -7.68 3.91
N ASN A 352 31.41 -6.37 3.79
CA ASN A 352 30.77 -5.70 2.65
C ASN A 352 31.78 -4.96 1.73
N GLY A 353 33.09 -5.14 1.98
CA GLY A 353 34.15 -4.63 1.12
C GLY A 353 34.62 -5.66 0.09
N LEU A 354 33.82 -5.90 -0.95
CA LEU A 354 34.26 -6.40 -2.27
C LEU A 354 33.26 -5.98 -3.35
#